data_AF-A0A9D5CBM2-F1
#
_entry.id   AF-A0A9D5CBM2-F1
#
_cell.length_a   1.000
_cell.length_b   1.000
_cell.length_c   1.000
_cell.angle_alpha   90.00
_cell.angle_beta   90.00
_cell.angle_gamma   90.00
#
_symmetry.space_group_name_H-M   'P 1'
#
loop_
_entity.id
_entity.type
_entity.pdbx_description
1 polymer ?
#
loop_
_entity_poly.entity_id
_entity_poly.type
_entity_poly.pdbx_seq_one_letter_code
_entity_poly.pdbx_strand_id
1 'polypeptide(L)'
;MSFAAHAAASLPNVKLFKYHSIPAYYLLSSLFARQSKTMPHSSPNSTSFNLIHASFDDCFTEEYIHFIDQCRAQDPGREHGVLINSSRVFDDEFIDILSRETNKKLYIIGPVNPVLISGNKDSDDDQRHDECLEWLDKQRDESVVYVSFGSTTTLSDEQVEELAMGLEKSGQRFIWVLRDADHGGDVFADEKKAEKMRCLPEGYEERIEGMGMVVRGWAPQLEILAHKANGGFMSHCGWNSCMESLSFGVPLLAWPMHSDQPRNAMAVSEYLKVGVMVRDWEHRKEVVTSMEIVEVVKRLMVSDEGMEMRKRAVALGEQIRVGVSEGMITCEDLDRNSCAFAVSSSGTRCVLEMRMRRRGYIELSCRTSNIEAEKLKDYVETDECIKACGLDRNTIGISSDSLLDSQFTRKLCSSECYNSCPNIVDLYFNLAAGEGAFLPKLCVAEETSARRGMAEIRSLGVATARPVIGVACAPSPLAEPAEPTEPPM
;
A
#
# COMPACT_ATOMS: atom_id res chain seq x y z
N MET A 1 16.95 1.42 7.01
CA MET A 1 16.56 0.10 6.44
C MET A 1 17.65 -0.57 5.58
N SER A 2 18.74 0.10 5.16
CA SER A 2 19.73 -0.55 4.27
C SER A 2 20.46 -1.73 4.94
N PHE A 3 20.80 -1.67 6.23
CA PHE A 3 21.58 -2.72 6.90
C PHE A 3 20.96 -4.12 6.83
N ALA A 4 19.64 -4.24 7.04
CA ALA A 4 18.93 -5.53 6.95
C ALA A 4 18.92 -6.09 5.53
N ALA A 5 18.78 -5.24 4.51
CA ALA A 5 18.83 -5.64 3.10
C ALA A 5 20.23 -6.14 2.70
N HIS A 6 21.31 -5.54 3.25
CA HIS A 6 22.68 -5.99 3.01
C HIS A 6 22.96 -7.37 3.62
N ALA A 7 22.52 -7.59 4.85
CA ALA A 7 22.63 -8.89 5.50
C ALA A 7 21.79 -9.96 4.79
N ALA A 8 20.63 -9.59 4.24
CA ALA A 8 19.80 -10.51 3.47
C ALA A 8 20.40 -10.85 2.09
N ALA A 9 21.13 -9.93 1.46
CA ALA A 9 21.75 -10.13 0.15
C ALA A 9 22.92 -11.14 0.15
N SER A 10 23.45 -11.52 1.32
CA SER A 10 24.45 -12.58 1.45
C SER A 10 23.84 -13.98 1.63
N LEU A 11 22.52 -14.08 1.76
CA LEU A 11 21.82 -15.35 1.89
C LEU A 11 21.66 -16.04 0.53
N PRO A 12 21.90 -17.37 0.44
CA PRO A 12 21.63 -18.11 -0.78
C PRO A 12 20.13 -18.10 -1.10
N ASN A 13 19.79 -18.03 -2.38
CA ASN A 13 18.41 -18.03 -2.90
C ASN A 13 17.55 -16.79 -2.57
N VAL A 14 18.15 -15.68 -2.13
CA VAL A 14 17.43 -14.41 -1.92
C VAL A 14 17.60 -13.49 -3.14
N LYS A 15 16.49 -12.91 -3.62
CA LYS A 15 16.48 -11.83 -4.61
C LYS A 15 16.16 -10.51 -3.94
N LEU A 16 17.08 -9.55 -4.07
CA LEU A 16 16.89 -8.19 -3.56
C LEU A 16 16.18 -7.32 -4.60
N PHE A 17 15.16 -6.59 -4.17
CA PHE A 17 14.47 -5.58 -4.96
C PHE A 17 14.50 -4.24 -4.25
N LYS A 18 14.64 -3.16 -5.02
CA LYS A 18 14.54 -1.78 -4.52
C LYS A 18 13.11 -1.29 -4.75
N TYR A 19 12.45 -0.81 -3.70
CA TYR A 19 11.10 -0.26 -3.81
C TYR A 19 11.13 1.27 -3.82
N HIS A 20 10.46 1.88 -4.80
CA HIS A 20 10.18 3.30 -4.87
C HIS A 20 8.68 3.53 -4.69
N SER A 21 8.31 4.22 -3.61
CA SER A 21 6.92 4.59 -3.29
C SER A 21 6.41 5.80 -4.09
N ILE A 22 7.16 6.23 -5.11
CA ILE A 22 6.99 7.44 -5.91
C ILE A 22 6.82 7.06 -7.38
N PRO A 23 6.14 7.88 -8.20
CA PRO A 23 5.82 7.55 -9.58
C PRO A 23 7.05 7.54 -10.50
N ALA A 24 6.91 6.93 -11.67
CA ALA A 24 7.93 6.94 -12.70
C ALA A 24 8.22 8.36 -13.19
N TYR A 25 7.20 9.21 -13.28
CA TYR A 25 7.37 10.64 -13.56
C TYR A 25 8.38 11.31 -12.61
N TYR A 26 8.23 11.09 -11.28
CA TYR A 26 9.14 11.66 -10.30
C TYR A 26 10.57 11.16 -10.50
N LEU A 27 10.74 9.84 -10.66
CA LEU A 27 12.04 9.23 -10.81
C LEU A 27 12.76 9.75 -12.06
N LEU A 28 12.04 9.87 -13.17
CA LEU A 28 12.57 10.41 -14.41
C LEU A 28 12.89 11.90 -14.28
N SER A 29 12.00 12.70 -13.70
CA SER A 29 12.22 14.13 -13.43
C SER A 29 13.47 14.34 -12.58
N SER A 30 13.64 13.54 -11.51
CA SER A 30 14.84 13.57 -10.67
C SER A 30 16.10 13.19 -11.43
N LEU A 31 16.04 12.19 -12.32
CA LEU A 31 17.16 11.76 -13.13
C LEU A 31 17.57 12.84 -14.13
N PHE A 32 16.60 13.43 -14.82
CA PHE A 32 16.80 14.44 -15.84
C PHE A 32 17.32 15.74 -15.26
N ALA A 33 16.79 16.17 -14.10
CA ALA A 33 17.30 17.31 -13.35
C ALA A 33 18.82 17.18 -13.07
N ARG A 34 19.27 15.98 -12.66
CA ARG A 34 20.70 15.70 -12.40
C ARG A 34 21.57 15.68 -13.64
N GLN A 35 20.98 15.36 -14.80
CA GLN A 35 21.67 15.28 -16.08
C GLN A 35 21.54 16.57 -16.90
N SER A 36 20.89 17.60 -16.34
CA SER A 36 20.51 18.82 -17.07
C SER A 36 19.74 18.53 -18.37
N LYS A 37 18.91 17.49 -18.35
CA LYS A 37 17.98 17.11 -19.43
C LYS A 37 16.60 17.71 -19.15
N THR A 38 15.83 17.95 -20.21
CA THR A 38 14.46 18.45 -20.12
C THR A 38 13.44 17.32 -20.14
N MET A 39 12.36 17.46 -19.38
CA MET A 39 11.26 16.50 -19.42
C MET A 39 10.50 16.57 -20.76
N PRO A 40 9.93 15.47 -21.25
CA PRO A 40 8.95 15.50 -22.33
C PRO A 40 7.80 16.45 -21.96
N HIS A 41 7.26 17.16 -22.95
CA HIS A 41 6.14 18.09 -22.78
C HIS A 41 6.39 19.31 -21.87
N SER A 42 7.63 19.57 -21.43
CA SER A 42 7.94 20.83 -20.75
C SER A 42 7.87 22.00 -21.73
N SER A 43 7.02 22.99 -21.47
CA SER A 43 7.05 24.26 -22.21
C SER A 43 8.23 25.10 -21.71
N PRO A 44 9.04 25.71 -22.59
CA PRO A 44 10.11 26.62 -22.15
C PRO A 44 9.57 27.86 -21.40
N ASN A 45 8.27 28.15 -21.53
CA ASN A 45 7.60 29.26 -20.85
C ASN A 45 6.73 28.83 -19.66
N SER A 46 6.69 27.54 -19.29
CA SER A 46 5.94 27.12 -18.09
C SER A 46 6.84 27.12 -16.85
N THR A 47 6.24 27.48 -15.70
CA THR A 47 6.86 27.43 -14.36
C THR A 47 7.48 26.06 -14.05
N SER A 48 7.03 24.99 -14.72
CA SER A 48 7.61 23.65 -14.73
C SER A 48 9.09 23.59 -15.11
N PHE A 49 9.58 24.46 -15.99
CA PHE A 49 10.99 24.44 -16.41
C PHE A 49 11.93 24.77 -15.24
N ASN A 50 11.56 25.75 -14.42
CA ASN A 50 12.36 26.14 -13.26
C ASN A 50 12.26 25.13 -12.12
N LEU A 51 11.13 24.44 -11.98
CA LEU A 51 10.88 23.42 -10.96
C LEU A 51 11.59 22.08 -11.25
N ILE A 52 11.76 21.72 -12.52
CA ILE A 52 12.69 20.63 -12.92
C ILE A 52 14.12 20.97 -12.48
N HIS A 53 14.47 22.25 -12.45
CA HIS A 53 15.75 22.77 -11.98
C HIS A 53 15.79 23.16 -10.49
N ALA A 54 14.66 23.15 -9.76
CA ALA A 54 14.65 23.32 -8.32
C ALA A 54 15.50 22.17 -7.75
N SER A 55 16.65 22.53 -7.19
CA SER A 55 17.60 21.54 -6.71
C SER A 55 16.91 20.70 -5.64
N PHE A 56 17.33 19.43 -5.55
CA PHE A 56 16.88 18.52 -4.50
C PHE A 56 16.96 19.16 -3.09
N ASP A 57 17.84 20.16 -2.93
CA ASP A 57 18.20 20.86 -1.71
C ASP A 57 17.06 21.65 -1.06
N ASP A 58 16.04 22.06 -1.82
CA ASP A 58 14.95 22.87 -1.26
C ASP A 58 13.72 22.04 -0.84
N CYS A 59 13.60 20.80 -1.31
CA CYS A 59 12.44 19.93 -1.01
C CYS A 59 12.68 19.02 0.20
N PHE A 60 13.93 18.80 0.56
CA PHE A 60 14.35 17.95 1.66
C PHE A 60 15.32 18.73 2.54
N THR A 61 15.41 18.38 3.83
CA THR A 61 16.44 18.99 4.69
C THR A 61 17.83 18.52 4.27
N GLU A 62 18.86 19.32 4.56
CA GLU A 62 20.26 18.96 4.27
C GLU A 62 20.64 17.62 4.93
N GLU A 63 20.16 17.36 6.15
CA GLU A 63 20.40 16.10 6.86
C GLU A 63 19.79 14.91 6.13
N TYR A 64 18.59 15.07 5.58
CA TYR A 64 17.93 14.02 4.80
C TYR A 64 18.67 13.74 3.49
N ILE A 65 19.13 14.79 2.81
CA ILE A 65 19.91 14.64 1.57
C ILE A 65 21.22 13.92 1.85
N HIS A 66 21.94 14.34 2.90
CA HIS A 66 23.16 13.68 3.33
C HIS A 66 22.92 12.20 3.69
N PHE A 67 21.82 11.90 4.38
CA PHE A 67 21.42 10.52 4.66
C PHE A 67 21.15 9.70 3.39
N ILE A 68 20.44 10.27 2.42
CA ILE A 68 20.16 9.62 1.13
C ILE A 68 21.45 9.38 0.35
N ASP A 69 22.36 10.34 0.32
CA ASP A 69 23.64 10.20 -0.38
C ASP A 69 24.55 9.18 0.30
N GLN A 70 24.55 9.10 1.63
CA GLN A 70 25.20 7.99 2.36
C GLN A 70 24.59 6.63 2.00
N CYS A 71 23.25 6.53 1.98
CA CYS A 71 22.57 5.30 1.59
C CYS A 71 22.91 4.88 0.15
N ARG A 72 23.02 5.84 -0.77
CA ARG A 72 23.42 5.59 -2.17
C ARG A 72 24.87 5.19 -2.29
N ALA A 73 25.78 5.84 -1.57
CA ALA A 73 27.20 5.50 -1.57
C ALA A 73 27.46 4.09 -1.01
N GLN A 74 26.59 3.63 -0.11
CA GLN A 74 26.60 2.28 0.44
C GLN A 74 25.80 1.28 -0.40
N ASP A 75 25.06 1.71 -1.44
CA ASP A 75 24.23 0.84 -2.28
C ASP A 75 25.14 -0.04 -3.17
N PRO A 76 25.17 -1.37 -2.98
CA PRO A 76 26.08 -2.25 -3.69
C PRO A 76 25.63 -2.49 -5.14
N GLY A 77 24.47 -1.97 -5.55
CA GLY A 77 23.93 -2.10 -6.90
C GLY A 77 23.60 -3.56 -7.28
N ARG A 78 23.37 -4.43 -6.28
CA ARG A 78 23.13 -5.87 -6.43
C ARG A 78 21.65 -6.24 -6.52
N GLU A 79 20.75 -5.27 -6.56
CA GLU A 79 19.33 -5.49 -6.73
C GLU A 79 19.02 -6.09 -8.11
N HIS A 80 18.13 -7.08 -8.11
CA HIS A 80 17.67 -7.81 -9.31
C HIS A 80 16.66 -7.00 -10.12
N GLY A 81 16.11 -5.95 -9.52
CA GLY A 81 15.21 -5.03 -10.17
C GLY A 81 14.63 -4.02 -9.19
N VAL A 82 13.80 -3.14 -9.75
CA VAL A 82 13.23 -2.00 -9.07
C VAL A 82 11.72 -2.08 -9.16
N LEU A 83 11.05 -2.11 -8.01
CA LEU A 83 9.60 -2.01 -7.87
C LEU A 83 9.22 -0.52 -7.80
N ILE A 84 8.26 -0.08 -8.60
CA ILE A 84 7.83 1.31 -8.66
C ILE A 84 6.32 1.37 -8.45
N ASN A 85 5.88 2.19 -7.50
CA ASN A 85 4.48 2.51 -7.25
C ASN A 85 3.93 3.45 -8.34
N SER A 86 3.80 2.92 -9.54
CA SER A 86 3.36 3.61 -10.75
C SER A 86 2.46 2.67 -11.57
N SER A 87 1.76 3.19 -12.58
CA SER A 87 0.93 2.43 -13.50
C SER A 87 1.03 3.00 -14.90
N ARG A 88 0.92 2.15 -15.92
CA ARG A 88 0.79 2.62 -17.31
C ARG A 88 -0.43 3.51 -17.51
N VAL A 89 -1.44 3.41 -16.65
CA VAL A 89 -2.64 4.27 -16.71
C VAL A 89 -2.30 5.77 -16.62
N PHE A 90 -1.28 6.16 -15.83
CA PHE A 90 -0.94 7.58 -15.62
C PHE A 90 0.53 7.92 -15.90
N ASP A 91 1.39 6.94 -16.16
CA ASP A 91 2.84 7.12 -16.28
C ASP A 91 3.43 6.45 -17.54
N ASP A 92 2.62 5.98 -18.50
CA ASP A 92 3.06 5.11 -19.61
C ASP A 92 4.32 5.58 -20.32
N GLU A 93 4.32 6.84 -20.79
CA GLU A 93 5.46 7.44 -21.50
C GLU A 93 6.70 7.54 -20.60
N PHE A 94 6.51 7.91 -19.33
CA PHE A 94 7.62 8.08 -18.40
C PHE A 94 8.23 6.73 -17.99
N ILE A 95 7.42 5.68 -17.88
CA ILE A 95 7.89 4.31 -17.68
C ILE A 95 8.79 3.89 -18.86
N ASP A 96 8.33 4.15 -20.09
CA ASP A 96 9.08 3.81 -21.29
C ASP A 96 10.42 4.55 -21.38
N ILE A 97 10.44 5.85 -21.08
CA ILE A 97 11.69 6.63 -21.08
C ILE A 97 12.60 6.20 -19.93
N LEU A 98 12.07 6.04 -18.71
CA LEU A 98 12.83 5.60 -17.57
C LEU A 98 13.47 4.23 -17.81
N SER A 99 12.75 3.31 -18.49
CA SER A 99 13.27 1.99 -18.86
C SER A 99 14.47 2.04 -19.83
N ARG A 100 14.57 3.08 -20.67
CA ARG A 100 15.71 3.29 -21.59
C ARG A 100 16.90 3.95 -20.91
N GLU A 101 16.64 4.73 -19.87
CA GLU A 101 17.66 5.45 -19.09
C GLU A 101 18.29 4.58 -17.98
N THR A 102 17.72 3.40 -17.69
CA THR A 102 18.24 2.47 -16.68
C THR A 102 18.51 1.08 -17.25
N ASN A 103 19.62 0.47 -16.82
CA ASN A 103 19.94 -0.92 -17.15
C ASN A 103 19.28 -1.93 -16.18
N LYS A 104 18.46 -1.46 -15.24
CA LYS A 104 17.79 -2.28 -14.23
C LYS A 104 16.40 -2.68 -14.72
N LYS A 105 15.99 -3.91 -14.42
CA LYS A 105 14.62 -4.37 -14.69
C LYS A 105 13.63 -3.63 -13.79
N LEU A 106 12.67 -2.93 -14.40
CA LEU A 106 11.62 -2.21 -13.71
C LEU A 106 10.37 -3.09 -13.60
N TYR A 107 9.71 -3.03 -12.44
CA TYR A 107 8.44 -3.67 -12.15
C TYR A 107 7.47 -2.60 -11.69
N ILE A 108 6.42 -2.40 -12.48
CA ILE A 108 5.40 -1.37 -12.26
C ILE A 108 4.26 -2.04 -11.49
N ILE A 109 4.06 -1.65 -10.23
CA ILE A 109 3.20 -2.36 -9.27
C ILE A 109 2.13 -1.48 -8.64
N GLY A 110 1.97 -0.25 -9.12
CA GLY A 110 1.07 0.73 -8.54
C GLY A 110 -0.31 0.80 -9.21
N PRO A 111 -1.24 1.53 -8.59
CA PRO A 111 -1.11 2.08 -7.24
C PRO A 111 -1.20 0.97 -6.17
N VAL A 112 -0.29 0.98 -5.19
CA VAL A 112 -0.27 -0.02 -4.10
C VAL A 112 -1.25 0.30 -2.96
N ASN A 113 -1.91 1.44 -3.05
CA ASN A 113 -2.78 1.96 -2.00
C ASN A 113 -4.16 1.30 -2.13
N PRO A 114 -4.96 1.25 -1.05
CA PRO A 114 -6.35 0.82 -1.17
C PRO A 114 -7.12 1.80 -2.06
N VAL A 115 -7.37 1.37 -3.30
CA VAL A 115 -8.16 2.13 -4.29
C VAL A 115 -9.61 1.65 -4.37
N LEU A 116 -9.99 0.76 -3.46
CA LEU A 116 -11.33 0.20 -3.28
C LEU A 116 -11.65 0.19 -1.79
N ILE A 117 -12.87 0.61 -1.43
CA ILE A 117 -13.36 0.50 -0.05
C ILE A 117 -13.95 -0.91 0.15
N SER A 118 -13.26 -1.74 0.92
CA SER A 118 -13.83 -2.98 1.45
C SER A 118 -14.73 -2.63 2.64
N GLY A 119 -16.00 -3.04 2.62
CA GLY A 119 -17.00 -2.67 3.63
C GLY A 119 -16.81 -3.21 5.06
N ASN A 120 -15.59 -3.56 5.48
CA ASN A 120 -15.32 -3.98 6.86
C ASN A 120 -15.06 -2.75 7.74
N LYS A 121 -16.08 -2.41 8.53
CA LYS A 121 -16.02 -1.45 9.63
C LYS A 121 -15.29 -2.08 10.82
N ASP A 122 -13.96 -2.02 10.82
CA ASP A 122 -13.15 -2.44 11.97
C ASP A 122 -12.24 -1.29 12.42
N SER A 123 -12.81 -0.24 13.03
CA SER A 123 -12.04 0.64 13.92
C SER A 123 -12.92 1.33 14.97
N ASP A 124 -12.52 1.20 16.23
CA ASP A 124 -13.13 1.67 17.49
C ASP A 124 -13.26 3.22 17.67
N ASP A 125 -13.11 4.04 16.62
CA ASP A 125 -13.28 5.51 16.67
C ASP A 125 -14.54 5.97 15.92
N ASP A 126 -15.65 5.27 16.19
CA ASP A 126 -16.87 5.25 15.37
C ASP A 126 -17.62 6.60 15.35
N GLN A 127 -17.52 7.43 16.40
CA GLN A 127 -18.44 8.56 16.55
C GLN A 127 -18.12 9.76 15.65
N ARG A 128 -16.88 10.24 15.60
CA ARG A 128 -16.50 11.34 14.68
C ARG A 128 -16.39 10.89 13.23
N HIS A 129 -16.06 9.62 13.05
CA HIS A 129 -16.13 8.94 11.77
C HIS A 129 -17.55 9.05 11.18
N ASP A 130 -18.55 8.65 11.96
CA ASP A 130 -19.95 8.71 11.58
C ASP A 130 -20.43 10.16 11.41
N GLU A 131 -20.07 11.09 12.29
CA GLU A 131 -20.47 12.51 12.16
C GLU A 131 -20.00 13.14 10.83
N CYS A 132 -18.77 12.82 10.40
CA CYS A 132 -18.25 13.35 9.14
C CYS A 132 -19.02 12.83 7.93
N LEU A 133 -19.29 11.53 7.91
CA LEU A 133 -20.01 10.87 6.82
C LEU A 133 -21.48 11.27 6.81
N GLU A 134 -22.13 11.36 7.98
CA GLU A 134 -23.51 11.86 8.10
C GLU A 134 -23.65 13.31 7.65
N TRP A 135 -22.63 14.14 7.87
CA TRP A 135 -22.62 15.51 7.36
C TRP A 135 -22.51 15.51 5.84
N LEU A 136 -21.67 14.66 5.26
CA LEU A 136 -21.53 14.51 3.80
C LEU A 136 -22.80 13.99 3.12
N ASP A 137 -23.51 13.06 3.75
CA ASP A 137 -24.78 12.50 3.25
C ASP A 137 -25.86 13.57 3.01
N LYS A 138 -25.79 14.68 3.76
CA LYS A 138 -26.73 15.80 3.67
C LYS A 138 -26.37 16.79 2.56
N GLN A 139 -25.21 16.65 1.93
CA GLN A 139 -24.74 17.56 0.89
C GLN A 139 -25.14 17.10 -0.51
N ARG A 140 -25.11 18.02 -1.47
CA ARG A 140 -25.32 17.67 -2.88
C ARG A 140 -24.09 16.97 -3.44
N ASP A 141 -24.29 16.14 -4.45
CA ASP A 141 -23.23 15.48 -5.18
C ASP A 141 -22.21 16.53 -5.71
N GLU A 142 -20.93 16.18 -5.63
CA GLU A 142 -19.80 16.99 -6.12
C GLU A 142 -19.74 18.44 -5.60
N SER A 143 -20.28 18.72 -4.41
CA SER A 143 -20.43 20.08 -3.87
C SER A 143 -19.49 20.43 -2.70
N VAL A 144 -18.72 19.45 -2.21
CA VAL A 144 -17.84 19.59 -1.05
C VAL A 144 -16.38 19.57 -1.49
N VAL A 145 -15.55 20.44 -0.91
CA VAL A 145 -14.09 20.39 -1.01
C VAL A 145 -13.53 19.73 0.25
N TYR A 146 -12.84 18.61 0.09
CA TYR A 146 -12.04 18.05 1.17
C TYR A 146 -10.69 18.77 1.24
N VAL A 147 -10.23 19.15 2.43
CA VAL A 147 -8.97 19.87 2.66
C VAL A 147 -8.15 19.11 3.69
N SER A 148 -7.01 18.55 3.27
CA SER A 148 -6.08 17.83 4.14
C SER A 148 -4.65 17.84 3.59
N PHE A 149 -3.71 18.23 4.44
CA PHE A 149 -2.29 18.31 4.10
C PHE A 149 -1.46 17.13 4.64
N GLY A 150 -2.12 16.02 4.94
CA GLY A 150 -1.46 14.80 5.43
C GLY A 150 -1.08 14.89 6.91
N SER A 151 -0.21 13.97 7.35
CA SER A 151 0.19 13.83 8.76
C SER A 151 1.49 14.56 9.12
N THR A 152 2.27 15.00 8.14
CA THR A 152 3.63 15.54 8.34
C THR A 152 3.78 17.02 7.99
N THR A 153 2.71 17.67 7.54
CA THR A 153 2.73 19.08 7.15
C THR A 153 2.29 19.96 8.30
N THR A 154 2.95 21.11 8.45
CA THR A 154 2.50 22.19 9.32
C THR A 154 2.35 23.50 8.55
N LEU A 155 1.24 24.22 8.75
CA LEU A 155 1.04 25.58 8.18
C LEU A 155 1.49 26.66 9.18
N SER A 156 1.65 27.92 8.78
CA SER A 156 1.79 29.00 9.77
C SER A 156 0.41 29.44 10.29
N ASP A 157 0.34 30.08 11.46
CA ASP A 157 -0.92 30.64 11.96
C ASP A 157 -1.53 31.65 10.96
N GLU A 158 -0.68 32.46 10.33
CA GLU A 158 -1.08 33.39 9.26
C GLU A 158 -1.67 32.65 8.05
N GLN A 159 -1.07 31.53 7.61
CA GLN A 159 -1.61 30.75 6.50
C GLN A 159 -2.93 30.04 6.86
N VAL A 160 -3.09 29.64 8.12
CA VAL A 160 -4.33 29.05 8.65
C VAL A 160 -5.46 30.08 8.66
N GLU A 161 -5.18 31.32 9.04
CA GLU A 161 -6.13 32.42 8.98
C GLU A 161 -6.58 32.72 7.54
N GLU A 162 -5.63 32.86 6.60
CA GLU A 162 -5.97 33.09 5.19
C GLU A 162 -6.75 31.90 4.58
N LEU A 163 -6.40 30.66 4.94
CA LEU A 163 -7.13 29.46 4.51
C LEU A 163 -8.57 29.45 5.04
N ALA A 164 -8.75 29.72 6.33
CA ALA A 164 -10.07 29.81 6.95
C ALA A 164 -10.93 30.88 6.24
N MET A 165 -10.39 32.09 6.08
CA MET A 165 -11.09 33.19 5.42
C MET A 165 -11.37 32.90 3.94
N GLY A 166 -10.44 32.24 3.25
CA GLY A 166 -10.59 31.87 1.84
C GLY A 166 -11.69 30.82 1.63
N LEU A 167 -11.72 29.78 2.46
CA LEU A 167 -12.76 28.75 2.43
C LEU A 167 -14.13 29.35 2.72
N GLU A 168 -14.25 30.19 3.77
CA GLU A 168 -15.49 30.90 4.11
C GLU A 168 -15.99 31.77 2.94
N LYS A 169 -15.12 32.61 2.38
CA LYS A 169 -15.46 33.53 1.27
C LYS A 169 -15.70 32.81 -0.06
N SER A 170 -15.24 31.57 -0.22
CA SER A 170 -15.43 30.81 -1.45
C SER A 170 -16.92 30.47 -1.66
N GLY A 171 -17.68 30.35 -0.57
CA GLY A 171 -19.06 29.89 -0.56
C GLY A 171 -19.22 28.41 -0.94
N GLN A 172 -18.12 27.68 -1.10
CA GLN A 172 -18.14 26.23 -1.29
C GLN A 172 -18.26 25.53 0.04
N ARG A 173 -18.89 24.35 0.04
CA ARG A 173 -18.90 23.49 1.22
C ARG A 173 -17.55 22.84 1.39
N PHE A 174 -17.11 22.60 2.61
CA PHE A 174 -15.82 21.98 2.84
C PHE A 174 -15.74 21.13 4.11
N ILE A 175 -14.85 20.15 4.08
CA ILE A 175 -14.34 19.48 5.27
C ILE A 175 -12.86 19.81 5.36
N TRP A 176 -12.43 20.40 6.46
CA TRP A 176 -11.04 20.77 6.67
C TRP A 176 -10.45 20.06 7.88
N VAL A 177 -9.43 19.23 7.61
CA VAL A 177 -8.65 18.57 8.66
C VAL A 177 -7.55 19.51 9.14
N LEU A 178 -7.64 19.91 10.41
CA LEU A 178 -6.68 20.77 11.10
C LEU A 178 -6.06 19.97 12.25
N ARG A 179 -4.82 19.48 12.08
CA ARG A 179 -4.17 18.55 13.02
C ARG A 179 -3.26 19.28 14.00
N ASP A 180 -3.12 18.79 15.23
CA ASP A 180 -2.24 19.38 16.25
C ASP A 180 -0.73 19.19 16.00
N ALA A 181 -0.29 18.27 15.11
CA ALA A 181 1.12 18.13 14.68
C ALA A 181 1.70 19.38 14.00
N ASP A 182 0.83 20.35 13.75
CA ASP A 182 1.04 21.77 13.52
C ASP A 182 1.84 22.52 14.61
N HIS A 183 2.16 21.87 15.72
CA HIS A 183 3.20 22.27 16.65
C HIS A 183 4.56 21.88 16.06
N GLY A 184 5.47 22.82 15.84
CA GLY A 184 6.86 22.55 15.43
C GLY A 184 7.68 21.82 16.50
N GLY A 185 7.23 20.64 16.94
CA GLY A 185 7.76 19.84 18.03
C GLY A 185 7.68 18.35 17.73
N ASP A 186 8.75 17.66 18.11
CA ASP A 186 9.07 16.25 17.92
C ASP A 186 7.88 15.28 18.05
N VAL A 187 7.74 14.36 17.09
CA VAL A 187 6.69 13.33 17.02
C VAL A 187 6.75 12.33 18.20
N PHE A 188 7.77 12.45 19.05
CA PHE A 188 8.02 11.60 20.22
C PHE A 188 7.92 12.36 21.57
N ALA A 189 7.48 13.61 21.59
CA ALA A 189 7.37 14.37 22.84
C ALA A 189 6.07 14.05 23.60
N ASP A 190 6.20 13.82 24.92
CA ASP A 190 5.14 13.51 25.88
C ASP A 190 3.84 14.31 25.68
N GLU A 191 2.70 13.61 25.84
CA GLU A 191 1.29 14.04 25.70
C GLU A 191 0.85 15.25 26.57
N LYS A 192 1.76 15.92 27.28
CA LYS A 192 1.47 17.00 28.25
C LYS A 192 1.72 18.42 27.75
N LYS A 193 1.77 18.64 26.43
CA LYS A 193 1.80 19.98 25.80
C LYS A 193 0.63 20.23 24.84
N ALA A 194 -0.49 19.53 25.03
CA ALA A 194 -1.70 19.61 24.20
C ALA A 194 -2.58 20.88 24.41
N GLU A 195 -1.99 22.05 24.64
CA GLU A 195 -2.75 23.25 25.02
C GLU A 195 -2.32 24.52 24.26
N LYS A 196 -2.03 24.39 22.96
CA LYS A 196 -2.07 25.54 22.06
C LYS A 196 -2.79 25.20 20.76
N MET A 197 -4.08 24.87 20.90
CA MET A 197 -5.00 24.71 19.78
C MET A 197 -4.82 25.88 18.82
N ARG A 198 -4.57 25.61 17.53
CA ARG A 198 -4.42 26.68 16.53
C ARG A 198 -5.64 27.58 16.56
N CYS A 199 -5.40 28.88 16.71
CA CYS A 199 -6.43 29.89 16.80
C CYS A 199 -7.01 30.11 15.40
N LEU A 200 -8.13 29.44 15.10
CA LEU A 200 -9.01 29.91 14.05
C LEU A 200 -9.51 31.33 14.41
N PRO A 201 -9.90 32.15 13.42
CA PRO A 201 -10.49 33.45 13.69
C PRO A 201 -11.66 33.32 14.69
N GLU A 202 -11.79 34.28 15.59
CA GLU A 202 -12.85 34.27 16.60
C GLU A 202 -14.23 34.11 15.92
N GLY A 203 -15.04 33.18 16.43
CA GLY A 203 -16.37 32.90 15.88
C GLY A 203 -16.41 32.13 14.56
N TYR A 204 -15.27 31.57 14.09
CA TYR A 204 -15.19 30.95 12.76
C TYR A 204 -16.10 29.74 12.61
N GLU A 205 -16.06 28.80 13.56
CA GLU A 205 -16.85 27.57 13.48
C GLU A 205 -18.36 27.86 13.51
N GLU A 206 -18.80 28.90 14.23
CA GLU A 206 -20.19 29.38 14.19
C GLU A 206 -20.57 30.00 12.83
N ARG A 207 -19.65 30.73 12.18
CA ARG A 207 -19.92 31.33 10.86
C ARG A 207 -20.05 30.31 9.75
N ILE A 208 -19.32 29.20 9.84
CA ILE A 208 -19.33 28.15 8.82
C ILE A 208 -20.37 27.05 9.12
N GLU A 209 -21.18 27.18 10.17
CA GLU A 209 -22.19 26.20 10.54
C GLU A 209 -23.11 25.88 9.34
N GLY A 210 -23.21 24.59 9.00
CA GLY A 210 -23.97 24.10 7.84
C GLY A 210 -23.29 24.29 6.48
N MET A 211 -22.22 25.08 6.37
CA MET A 211 -21.40 25.24 5.18
C MET A 211 -20.14 24.37 5.21
N GLY A 212 -19.45 24.30 6.36
CA GLY A 212 -18.22 23.53 6.49
C GLY A 212 -18.07 22.89 7.86
N MET A 213 -17.10 22.00 7.95
CA MET A 213 -16.76 21.27 9.17
C MET A 213 -15.25 21.25 9.35
N VAL A 214 -14.77 21.59 10.55
CA VAL A 214 -13.36 21.48 10.93
C VAL A 214 -13.16 20.21 11.74
N VAL A 215 -12.26 19.34 11.29
CA VAL A 215 -11.94 18.07 11.94
C VAL A 215 -10.58 18.18 12.62
N ARG A 216 -10.59 18.19 13.96
CA ARG A 216 -9.38 18.21 14.79
C ARG A 216 -9.02 16.79 15.21
N GLY A 217 -8.20 16.11 14.41
CA GLY A 217 -7.80 14.73 14.65
C GLY A 217 -7.72 13.89 13.38
N TRP A 218 -8.07 12.61 13.49
CA TRP A 218 -8.16 11.71 12.35
C TRP A 218 -9.48 11.96 11.58
N ALA A 219 -9.41 11.83 10.26
CA ALA A 219 -10.56 11.94 9.37
C ALA A 219 -10.55 10.73 8.43
N PRO A 220 -11.73 10.17 8.09
CA PRO A 220 -11.84 9.04 7.16
C PRO A 220 -11.58 9.45 5.73
N GLN A 221 -10.31 9.65 5.40
CA GLN A 221 -9.91 10.21 4.12
C GLN A 221 -10.40 9.36 2.94
N LEU A 222 -10.32 8.03 3.02
CA LEU A 222 -10.75 7.16 1.92
C LEU A 222 -12.26 7.27 1.69
N GLU A 223 -13.04 7.26 2.75
CA GLU A 223 -14.49 7.34 2.73
C GLU A 223 -14.96 8.73 2.28
N ILE A 224 -14.32 9.80 2.77
CA ILE A 224 -14.58 11.18 2.31
C ILE A 224 -14.27 11.31 0.81
N LEU A 225 -13.12 10.77 0.35
CA LEU A 225 -12.74 10.82 -1.05
C LEU A 225 -13.68 10.01 -1.94
N ALA A 226 -14.18 8.87 -1.48
CA ALA A 226 -15.14 8.03 -2.20
C ALA A 226 -16.58 8.55 -2.14
N HIS A 227 -16.89 9.46 -1.22
CA HIS A 227 -18.25 9.94 -1.02
C HIS A 227 -18.70 10.82 -2.20
N LYS A 228 -19.89 10.55 -2.74
CA LYS A 228 -20.48 11.24 -3.91
C LYS A 228 -20.57 12.77 -3.77
N ALA A 229 -20.66 13.29 -2.54
CA ALA A 229 -20.70 14.73 -2.28
C ALA A 229 -19.36 15.42 -2.47
N ASN A 230 -18.25 14.69 -2.44
CA ASN A 230 -16.93 15.25 -2.61
C ASN A 230 -16.70 15.62 -4.08
N GLY A 231 -16.39 16.89 -4.34
CA GLY A 231 -16.20 17.44 -5.68
C GLY A 231 -14.76 17.90 -5.97
N GLY A 232 -13.88 17.91 -4.96
CA GLY A 232 -12.48 18.29 -5.11
C GLY A 232 -11.68 18.09 -3.83
N PHE A 233 -10.36 17.89 -3.97
CA PHE A 233 -9.47 17.65 -2.85
C PHE A 233 -8.29 18.64 -2.83
N MET A 234 -8.25 19.50 -1.83
CA MET A 234 -7.08 20.33 -1.53
C MET A 234 -6.06 19.52 -0.74
N SER A 235 -4.94 19.25 -1.40
CA SER A 235 -3.97 18.26 -0.98
C SER A 235 -2.55 18.80 -1.05
N HIS A 236 -1.73 18.33 -0.13
CA HIS A 236 -0.28 18.46 -0.19
C HIS A 236 0.37 17.69 -1.35
N CYS A 237 -0.37 16.88 -2.11
CA CYS A 237 0.14 16.10 -3.24
C CYS A 237 1.19 15.04 -2.89
N GLY A 238 1.14 14.49 -1.67
CA GLY A 238 1.83 13.23 -1.39
C GLY A 238 1.30 12.14 -2.31
N TRP A 239 2.17 11.30 -2.86
CA TRP A 239 1.77 10.37 -3.92
C TRP A 239 0.62 9.45 -3.50
N ASN A 240 0.57 9.10 -2.21
CA ASN A 240 -0.52 8.27 -1.72
C ASN A 240 -1.88 8.96 -1.82
N SER A 241 -1.96 10.19 -1.31
CA SER A 241 -3.18 11.00 -1.36
C SER A 241 -3.59 11.36 -2.79
N CYS A 242 -2.63 11.54 -3.70
CA CYS A 242 -2.93 11.68 -5.14
C CYS A 242 -3.63 10.43 -5.68
N MET A 243 -3.11 9.24 -5.39
CA MET A 243 -3.69 7.98 -5.88
C MET A 243 -5.05 7.70 -5.26
N GLU A 244 -5.25 7.96 -3.96
CA GLU A 244 -6.56 7.82 -3.32
C GLU A 244 -7.60 8.73 -4.00
N SER A 245 -7.26 10.01 -4.19
CA SER A 245 -8.15 10.99 -4.83
C SER A 245 -8.50 10.60 -6.27
N LEU A 246 -7.47 10.35 -7.09
CA LEU A 246 -7.66 10.05 -8.51
C LEU A 246 -8.37 8.71 -8.71
N SER A 247 -8.13 7.74 -7.82
CA SER A 247 -8.82 6.45 -7.87
C SER A 247 -10.31 6.57 -7.58
N PHE A 248 -10.78 7.61 -6.89
CA PHE A 248 -12.20 7.91 -6.73
C PHE A 248 -12.72 8.97 -7.70
N GLY A 249 -11.89 9.40 -8.66
CA GLY A 249 -12.27 10.38 -9.67
C GLY A 249 -12.35 11.82 -9.16
N VAL A 250 -11.75 12.11 -8.01
CA VAL A 250 -11.77 13.43 -7.38
C VAL A 250 -10.59 14.26 -7.88
N PRO A 251 -10.82 15.43 -8.50
CA PRO A 251 -9.75 16.29 -8.97
C PRO A 251 -9.09 17.07 -7.82
N LEU A 252 -7.86 17.54 -8.02
CA LEU A 252 -7.04 18.11 -6.93
C LEU A 252 -6.86 19.64 -7.02
N LEU A 253 -6.92 20.29 -5.86
CA LEU A 253 -6.29 21.58 -5.60
C LEU A 253 -4.89 21.28 -5.06
N ALA A 254 -3.90 21.31 -5.94
CA ALA A 254 -2.53 20.86 -5.68
C ALA A 254 -1.73 21.93 -4.93
N TRP A 255 -1.38 21.66 -3.68
CA TRP A 255 -0.68 22.60 -2.80
C TRP A 255 0.54 21.94 -2.14
N PRO A 256 1.66 21.77 -2.87
CA PRO A 256 2.82 21.05 -2.37
C PRO A 256 3.52 21.76 -1.20
N MET A 257 4.08 20.98 -0.28
CA MET A 257 4.67 21.45 0.98
C MET A 257 6.13 21.00 1.16
N HIS A 258 6.50 19.78 0.76
CA HIS A 258 7.88 19.26 0.85
C HIS A 258 8.10 17.97 0.02
N SER A 259 9.31 17.42 0.06
CA SER A 259 9.70 16.11 -0.46
C SER A 259 9.37 15.90 -1.95
N ASP A 260 8.59 14.86 -2.27
CA ASP A 260 8.20 14.50 -3.63
C ASP A 260 7.01 15.32 -4.17
N GLN A 261 6.32 16.01 -3.26
CA GLN A 261 5.06 16.68 -3.52
C GLN A 261 5.10 17.71 -4.65
N PRO A 262 6.14 18.56 -4.81
CA PRO A 262 6.15 19.56 -5.88
C PRO A 262 6.12 18.94 -7.28
N ARG A 263 6.84 17.82 -7.46
CA ARG A 263 6.84 17.08 -8.73
C ARG A 263 5.52 16.34 -8.93
N ASN A 264 4.95 15.76 -7.88
CA ASN A 264 3.63 15.14 -7.97
C ASN A 264 2.54 16.17 -8.32
N ALA A 265 2.62 17.38 -7.74
CA ALA A 265 1.70 18.47 -8.03
C ALA A 265 1.75 18.86 -9.52
N MET A 266 2.94 18.99 -10.11
CA MET A 266 3.08 19.20 -11.56
C MET A 266 2.53 18.05 -12.40
N ALA A 267 2.77 16.80 -12.00
CA ALA A 267 2.20 15.64 -12.70
C ALA A 267 0.67 15.71 -12.73
N VAL A 268 0.05 16.09 -11.61
CA VAL A 268 -1.41 16.23 -11.46
C VAL A 268 -1.95 17.43 -12.25
N SER A 269 -1.35 18.62 -12.13
CA SER A 269 -1.90 19.85 -12.70
C SER A 269 -1.56 20.05 -14.18
N GLU A 270 -0.37 19.67 -14.62
CA GLU A 270 0.12 20.00 -15.96
C GLU A 270 0.09 18.83 -16.93
N TYR A 271 0.51 17.65 -16.47
CA TYR A 271 0.58 16.45 -17.31
C TYR A 271 -0.78 15.76 -17.41
N LEU A 272 -1.31 15.30 -16.27
CA LEU A 272 -2.62 14.64 -16.19
C LEU A 272 -3.76 15.64 -16.37
N LYS A 273 -3.55 16.91 -16.02
CA LYS A 273 -4.54 17.99 -16.08
C LYS A 273 -5.81 17.66 -15.30
N VAL A 274 -5.65 16.99 -14.16
CA VAL A 274 -6.73 16.55 -13.25
C VAL A 274 -6.77 17.40 -11.97
N GLY A 275 -6.12 18.57 -11.99
CA GLY A 275 -6.12 19.49 -10.88
C GLY A 275 -5.57 20.86 -11.23
N VAL A 276 -5.61 21.77 -10.25
CA VAL A 276 -5.13 23.14 -10.33
C VAL A 276 -4.04 23.34 -9.29
N MET A 277 -2.92 23.97 -9.66
CA MET A 277 -1.90 24.38 -8.70
C MET A 277 -2.42 25.54 -7.84
N VAL A 278 -2.42 25.38 -6.52
CA VAL A 278 -2.79 26.43 -5.57
C VAL A 278 -1.63 27.40 -5.36
N ARG A 279 -0.42 26.85 -5.21
CA ARG A 279 0.80 27.63 -5.03
C ARG A 279 1.96 26.93 -5.73
N ASP A 280 2.59 27.64 -6.65
CA ASP A 280 3.84 27.20 -7.25
C ASP A 280 4.94 27.08 -6.19
N TRP A 281 5.79 26.05 -6.33
CA TRP A 281 6.84 25.76 -5.36
C TRP A 281 7.88 26.88 -5.20
N GLU A 282 8.09 27.69 -6.23
CA GLU A 282 8.97 28.85 -6.17
C GLU A 282 8.52 29.85 -5.09
N HIS A 283 7.20 29.95 -4.89
CA HIS A 283 6.55 30.82 -3.91
C HIS A 283 6.27 30.11 -2.57
N ARG A 284 6.87 28.94 -2.29
CA ARG A 284 6.58 28.12 -1.09
C ARG A 284 6.70 28.85 0.26
N LYS A 285 7.51 29.91 0.32
CA LYS A 285 7.72 30.73 1.53
C LYS A 285 6.72 31.87 1.66
N GLU A 286 5.92 32.11 0.63
CA GLU A 286 4.90 33.15 0.57
C GLU A 286 3.57 32.61 1.10
N VAL A 287 2.82 33.50 1.74
CA VAL A 287 1.47 33.21 2.21
C VAL A 287 0.52 33.29 1.02
N VAL A 288 -0.28 32.25 0.83
CA VAL A 288 -1.39 32.27 -0.13
C VAL A 288 -2.55 33.00 0.53
N THR A 289 -2.97 34.09 -0.08
CA THR A 289 -4.04 34.94 0.42
C THR A 289 -5.40 34.26 0.31
N SER A 290 -6.35 34.70 1.12
CA SER A 290 -7.75 34.26 1.10
C SER A 290 -8.41 34.51 -0.25
N MET A 291 -7.97 35.53 -1.01
CA MET A 291 -8.46 35.77 -2.37
C MET A 291 -7.94 34.75 -3.38
N GLU A 292 -6.66 34.41 -3.32
CA GLU A 292 -6.11 33.33 -4.15
C GLU A 292 -6.80 31.99 -3.85
N ILE A 293 -7.05 31.70 -2.56
CA ILE A 293 -7.79 30.50 -2.15
C ILE A 293 -9.22 30.49 -2.72
N VAL A 294 -9.93 31.63 -2.67
CA VAL A 294 -11.28 31.76 -3.27
C VAL A 294 -11.22 31.48 -4.77
N GLU A 295 -10.25 32.06 -5.47
CA GLU A 295 -10.09 31.91 -6.91
C GLU A 295 -9.82 30.46 -7.32
N VAL A 296 -8.86 29.79 -6.68
CA VAL A 296 -8.51 28.40 -7.03
C VAL A 296 -9.64 27.44 -6.68
N VAL A 297 -10.31 27.61 -5.52
CA VAL A 297 -11.46 26.80 -5.13
C VAL A 297 -12.60 26.96 -6.14
N LYS A 298 -12.94 28.19 -6.53
CA LYS A 298 -13.99 28.44 -7.55
C LYS A 298 -13.58 27.94 -8.93
N ARG A 299 -12.30 28.07 -9.30
CA ARG A 299 -11.77 27.55 -10.55
C ARG A 299 -11.98 26.05 -10.64
N LEU A 300 -11.69 25.28 -9.60
CA LEU A 300 -11.93 23.83 -9.63
C LEU A 300 -13.42 23.47 -9.54
N MET A 301 -14.18 24.14 -8.66
CA MET A 301 -15.53 23.69 -8.30
C MET A 301 -16.64 24.23 -9.23
N VAL A 302 -16.45 25.39 -9.85
CA VAL A 302 -17.52 26.14 -10.53
C VAL A 302 -17.23 26.40 -12.00
N SER A 303 -15.96 26.47 -12.41
CA SER A 303 -15.61 26.83 -13.79
C SER A 303 -15.75 25.66 -14.78
N ASP A 304 -15.88 25.99 -16.07
CA ASP A 304 -15.84 24.99 -17.16
C ASP A 304 -14.51 24.22 -17.17
N GLU A 305 -13.40 24.89 -16.83
CA GLU A 305 -12.09 24.24 -16.72
C GLU A 305 -12.09 23.17 -15.62
N GLY A 306 -12.67 23.49 -14.47
CA GLY A 306 -12.84 22.55 -13.36
C GLY A 306 -13.72 21.36 -13.72
N MET A 307 -14.79 21.58 -14.49
CA MET A 307 -15.63 20.50 -15.02
C MET A 307 -14.83 19.55 -15.92
N GLU A 308 -13.98 20.09 -16.81
CA GLU A 308 -13.13 19.26 -17.67
C GLU A 308 -12.05 18.50 -16.88
N MET A 309 -11.49 19.11 -15.82
CA MET A 309 -10.58 18.42 -14.89
C MET A 309 -11.27 17.26 -14.18
N ARG A 310 -12.51 17.45 -13.73
CA ARG A 310 -13.31 16.40 -13.09
C ARG A 310 -13.61 15.25 -14.05
N LYS A 311 -14.03 15.54 -15.28
CA LYS A 311 -14.24 14.49 -16.31
C LYS A 311 -12.99 13.65 -16.54
N ARG A 312 -11.82 14.30 -16.61
CA ARG A 312 -10.53 13.59 -16.73
C ARG A 312 -10.22 12.77 -15.49
N ALA A 313 -10.43 13.31 -14.29
CA ALA A 313 -10.21 12.60 -13.04
C ALA A 313 -11.10 11.35 -12.93
N VAL A 314 -12.39 11.46 -13.26
CA VAL A 314 -13.34 10.32 -13.28
C VAL A 314 -12.89 9.23 -14.25
N ALA A 315 -12.57 9.60 -15.50
CA ALA A 315 -12.10 8.65 -16.52
C ALA A 315 -10.78 7.97 -16.10
N LEU A 316 -9.86 8.74 -15.50
CA LEU A 316 -8.60 8.21 -14.99
C LEU A 316 -8.84 7.25 -13.81
N GLY A 317 -9.72 7.61 -12.88
CA GLY A 317 -10.08 6.77 -11.73
C GLY A 317 -10.71 5.45 -12.14
N GLU A 318 -11.57 5.45 -13.17
CA GLU A 318 -12.10 4.22 -13.76
C GLU A 318 -10.98 3.33 -14.30
N GLN A 319 -10.04 3.89 -15.07
CA GLN A 319 -8.91 3.12 -15.59
C GLN A 319 -8.00 2.58 -14.49
N ILE A 320 -7.76 3.37 -13.44
CA ILE A 320 -6.98 2.93 -12.27
C ILE A 320 -7.67 1.74 -11.59
N ARG A 321 -8.97 1.87 -11.28
CA ARG A 321 -9.72 0.80 -10.60
C ARG A 321 -9.83 -0.45 -11.48
N VAL A 322 -10.01 -0.31 -12.79
CA VAL A 322 -9.99 -1.45 -13.74
C VAL A 322 -8.63 -2.12 -13.74
N GLY A 323 -7.53 -1.35 -13.86
CA GLY A 323 -6.18 -1.92 -13.84
C GLY A 323 -5.84 -2.65 -12.54
N VAL A 324 -6.34 -2.18 -11.39
CA VAL A 324 -6.23 -2.91 -10.13
C VAL A 324 -7.14 -4.14 -10.09
N SER A 325 -8.36 -4.03 -10.61
CA SER A 325 -9.31 -5.15 -10.68
C SER A 325 -8.84 -6.28 -11.60
N GLU A 326 -8.09 -5.99 -12.66
CA GLU A 326 -7.45 -7.03 -13.51
C GLU A 326 -6.38 -7.82 -12.75
N GLY A 327 -5.81 -7.24 -11.68
CA GLY A 327 -4.91 -7.94 -10.75
C GLY A 327 -5.62 -8.63 -9.58
N MET A 328 -6.92 -8.38 -9.40
CA MET A 328 -7.74 -8.94 -8.33
C MET A 328 -8.27 -10.31 -8.71
N ILE A 329 -8.17 -11.27 -7.79
CA ILE A 329 -8.75 -12.58 -7.95
C ILE A 329 -10.21 -12.55 -7.53
N THR A 330 -11.12 -12.67 -8.50
CA THR A 330 -12.50 -13.09 -8.28
C THR A 330 -12.60 -14.57 -8.62
N CYS A 331 -13.11 -15.41 -7.72
CA CYS A 331 -13.15 -16.85 -7.94
C CYS A 331 -13.92 -17.20 -9.22
N GLU A 332 -15.02 -16.50 -9.49
CA GLU A 332 -15.87 -16.73 -10.66
C GLU A 332 -15.16 -16.46 -12.00
N ASP A 333 -14.08 -15.67 -12.00
CA ASP A 333 -13.29 -15.35 -13.19
C ASP A 333 -12.12 -16.32 -13.42
N LEU A 334 -11.81 -17.17 -12.44
CA LEU A 334 -10.72 -18.14 -12.54
C LEU A 334 -11.08 -19.31 -13.46
N ASP A 335 -10.11 -19.70 -14.27
CA ASP A 335 -10.19 -20.93 -15.04
C ASP A 335 -10.01 -22.17 -14.14
N ARG A 336 -10.25 -23.34 -14.74
CA ARG A 336 -10.12 -24.62 -14.04
C ARG A 336 -8.72 -24.85 -13.46
N ASN A 337 -7.69 -24.34 -14.11
CA ASN A 337 -6.30 -24.62 -13.73
C ASN A 337 -5.81 -23.70 -12.60
N SER A 338 -6.54 -22.63 -12.31
CA SER A 338 -6.15 -21.63 -11.32
C SER A 338 -7.10 -21.60 -10.11
N CYS A 339 -8.31 -22.15 -10.23
CA CYS A 339 -9.35 -22.07 -9.20
C CYS A 339 -9.01 -22.78 -7.88
N ALA A 340 -8.66 -24.07 -7.94
CA ALA A 340 -8.46 -24.86 -6.73
C ALA A 340 -7.27 -24.32 -5.92
N PHE A 341 -7.50 -24.09 -4.62
CA PHE A 341 -6.53 -23.50 -3.70
C PHE A 341 -6.13 -22.06 -4.05
N ALA A 342 -7.00 -21.31 -4.71
CA ALA A 342 -6.91 -19.86 -4.80
C ALA A 342 -7.64 -19.17 -3.65
N VAL A 343 -7.27 -17.93 -3.39
CA VAL A 343 -7.88 -17.01 -2.43
C VAL A 343 -8.21 -15.72 -3.17
N SER A 344 -9.47 -15.33 -3.11
CA SER A 344 -9.96 -14.11 -3.74
C SER A 344 -9.41 -12.86 -3.06
N SER A 345 -9.60 -11.70 -3.69
CA SER A 345 -9.27 -10.40 -3.10
C SER A 345 -10.06 -10.09 -1.83
N SER A 346 -11.25 -10.70 -1.68
CA SER A 346 -12.05 -10.58 -0.47
C SER A 346 -11.52 -11.43 0.69
N GLY A 347 -10.48 -12.25 0.47
CA GLY A 347 -9.93 -13.17 1.46
C GLY A 347 -10.72 -14.48 1.58
N THR A 348 -11.70 -14.72 0.71
CA THR A 348 -12.43 -15.99 0.66
C THR A 348 -11.76 -16.99 -0.27
N ARG A 349 -11.78 -18.28 0.08
CA ARG A 349 -11.18 -19.32 -0.76
C ARG A 349 -12.05 -19.65 -1.97
N CYS A 350 -11.41 -19.94 -3.09
CA CYS A 350 -12.06 -20.39 -4.31
C CYS A 350 -12.21 -21.91 -4.34
N VAL A 351 -13.33 -22.38 -4.88
CA VAL A 351 -13.68 -23.80 -4.96
C VAL A 351 -14.19 -24.17 -6.34
N LEU A 352 -13.71 -25.30 -6.87
CA LEU A 352 -14.26 -25.88 -8.09
C LEU A 352 -15.55 -26.64 -7.77
N GLU A 353 -16.61 -26.37 -8.53
CA GLU A 353 -17.90 -27.04 -8.44
C GLU A 353 -18.33 -27.61 -9.79
N MET A 354 -19.08 -28.72 -9.76
CA MET A 354 -19.70 -29.31 -10.95
C MET A 354 -21.08 -28.69 -11.20
N ARG A 355 -21.29 -28.11 -12.37
CA ARG A 355 -22.57 -27.53 -12.79
C ARG A 355 -23.16 -28.32 -13.96
N MET A 356 -24.42 -28.75 -13.83
CA MET A 356 -25.15 -29.37 -14.93
C MET A 356 -25.71 -28.30 -15.89
N ARG A 357 -25.35 -28.40 -17.17
CA ARG A 357 -25.97 -27.60 -18.24
C ARG A 357 -27.28 -28.24 -18.72
N ARG A 358 -28.15 -27.43 -19.31
CA ARG A 358 -29.46 -27.84 -19.88
C ARG A 358 -29.39 -28.96 -20.94
N ARG A 359 -28.20 -29.28 -21.48
CA ARG A 359 -27.95 -30.36 -22.45
C ARG A 359 -27.38 -31.65 -21.82
N GLY A 360 -27.29 -31.74 -20.49
CA GLY A 360 -26.79 -32.93 -19.78
C GLY A 360 -25.27 -33.02 -19.64
N TYR A 361 -24.52 -32.02 -20.12
CA TYR A 361 -23.06 -31.95 -19.91
C TYR A 361 -22.74 -31.29 -18.57
N ILE A 362 -21.73 -31.83 -17.89
CA ILE A 362 -21.21 -31.31 -16.64
C ILE A 362 -20.05 -30.37 -16.96
N GLU A 363 -20.11 -29.15 -16.47
CA GLU A 363 -19.05 -28.14 -16.59
C GLU A 363 -18.51 -27.82 -15.19
N LEU A 364 -17.19 -27.83 -15.04
CA LEU A 364 -16.55 -27.36 -13.82
C LEU A 364 -16.53 -25.82 -13.85
N SER A 365 -17.08 -25.19 -12.82
CA SER A 365 -17.05 -23.75 -12.64
C SER A 365 -16.42 -23.41 -11.30
N CYS A 366 -15.56 -22.39 -11.29
CA CYS A 366 -15.02 -21.86 -10.05
C CYS A 366 -16.04 -20.96 -9.34
N ARG A 367 -16.08 -21.05 -8.01
CA ARG A 367 -16.96 -20.24 -7.15
C ARG A 367 -16.26 -19.78 -5.89
N THR A 368 -16.77 -18.70 -5.33
CA THR A 368 -16.41 -18.25 -3.98
C THR A 368 -16.99 -19.19 -2.92
N SER A 369 -16.15 -19.65 -1.99
CA SER A 369 -16.57 -20.44 -0.83
C SER A 369 -16.85 -19.54 0.38
N ASN A 370 -17.48 -20.12 1.43
CA ASN A 370 -17.69 -19.45 2.71
C ASN A 370 -16.48 -19.59 3.65
N ILE A 371 -15.34 -20.09 3.17
CA ILE A 371 -14.15 -20.34 4.00
C ILE A 371 -13.18 -19.18 3.79
N GLU A 372 -12.97 -18.39 4.83
CA GLU A 372 -12.04 -17.26 4.82
C GLU A 372 -10.61 -17.71 5.08
N ALA A 373 -9.67 -17.06 4.40
CA ALA A 373 -8.24 -17.13 4.64
C ALA A 373 -7.84 -15.88 5.42
N GLU A 374 -7.34 -16.06 6.64
CA GLU A 374 -7.14 -14.96 7.59
C GLU A 374 -6.03 -13.98 7.14
N LYS A 375 -5.03 -14.48 6.39
CA LYS A 375 -3.80 -13.74 6.08
C LYS A 375 -3.45 -13.68 4.60
N LEU A 376 -4.27 -14.25 3.74
CA LEU A 376 -4.00 -14.36 2.31
C LEU A 376 -5.14 -13.72 1.52
N LYS A 377 -4.76 -12.93 0.51
CA LYS A 377 -5.65 -12.31 -0.49
C LYS A 377 -4.91 -12.34 -1.82
N ASP A 378 -5.66 -12.42 -2.92
CA ASP A 378 -5.10 -12.43 -4.28
C ASP A 378 -4.00 -13.48 -4.48
N TYR A 379 -4.24 -14.68 -3.95
CA TYR A 379 -3.24 -15.74 -3.91
C TYR A 379 -3.70 -16.97 -4.68
N VAL A 380 -2.90 -17.42 -5.65
CA VAL A 380 -3.04 -18.74 -6.27
C VAL A 380 -1.86 -19.59 -5.81
N GLU A 381 -2.16 -20.66 -5.08
CA GLU A 381 -1.14 -21.64 -4.68
C GLU A 381 -0.46 -22.24 -5.91
N THR A 382 0.84 -22.55 -5.87
CA THR A 382 1.56 -23.05 -7.07
C THR A 382 1.33 -24.55 -7.31
N ASP A 383 1.62 -25.02 -8.53
CA ASP A 383 1.52 -26.43 -8.87
C ASP A 383 2.54 -27.29 -8.10
N GLU A 384 3.72 -26.74 -7.82
CA GLU A 384 4.72 -27.38 -6.97
C GLU A 384 4.16 -27.59 -5.57
N CYS A 385 3.52 -26.57 -5.00
CA CYS A 385 2.95 -26.65 -3.66
C CYS A 385 1.79 -27.65 -3.57
N ILE A 386 0.88 -27.60 -4.52
CA ILE A 386 -0.23 -28.55 -4.63
C ILE A 386 0.28 -29.99 -4.69
N LYS A 387 1.30 -30.26 -5.51
CA LYS A 387 1.89 -31.60 -5.63
C LYS A 387 2.64 -32.04 -4.37
N ALA A 388 3.40 -31.14 -3.74
CA ALA A 388 4.12 -31.40 -2.49
C ALA A 388 3.15 -31.82 -1.37
N CYS A 389 2.00 -31.16 -1.30
CA CYS A 389 0.94 -31.47 -0.32
C CYS A 389 0.07 -32.68 -0.70
N GLY A 390 0.29 -33.32 -1.85
CA GLY A 390 -0.49 -34.48 -2.28
C GLY A 390 -1.87 -34.14 -2.83
N LEU A 391 -2.08 -32.91 -3.30
CA LEU A 391 -3.34 -32.41 -3.84
C LEU A 391 -3.28 -32.33 -5.37
N ASP A 392 -4.43 -32.04 -5.99
CA ASP A 392 -4.56 -31.87 -7.43
C ASP A 392 -5.41 -30.63 -7.78
N ARG A 393 -5.07 -29.96 -8.90
CA ARG A 393 -5.80 -28.78 -9.39
C ARG A 393 -7.26 -29.05 -9.77
N ASN A 394 -7.62 -30.31 -9.99
CA ASN A 394 -8.98 -30.73 -10.31
C ASN A 394 -9.77 -31.15 -9.06
N THR A 395 -9.26 -30.88 -7.86
CA THR A 395 -9.99 -31.15 -6.61
C THR A 395 -11.28 -30.33 -6.61
N ILE A 396 -12.40 -31.02 -6.42
CA ILE A 396 -13.74 -30.45 -6.39
C ILE A 396 -14.14 -30.31 -4.93
N GLY A 397 -14.65 -29.14 -4.55
CA GLY A 397 -14.98 -28.89 -3.16
C GLY A 397 -13.76 -28.70 -2.25
N ILE A 398 -14.05 -28.46 -0.98
CA ILE A 398 -13.09 -28.49 0.12
C ILE A 398 -13.66 -29.47 1.14
N SER A 399 -12.89 -30.50 1.51
CA SER A 399 -13.31 -31.50 2.49
C SER A 399 -12.21 -31.81 3.50
N SER A 400 -12.60 -31.96 4.76
CA SER A 400 -11.76 -32.46 5.86
C SER A 400 -11.52 -33.97 5.78
N ASP A 401 -12.32 -34.72 5.01
CA ASP A 401 -12.23 -36.18 4.90
C ASP A 401 -10.84 -36.66 4.44
N SER A 402 -10.15 -35.85 3.62
CA SER A 402 -8.80 -36.15 3.17
C SER A 402 -7.82 -36.36 4.33
N LEU A 403 -8.04 -35.73 5.49
CA LEU A 403 -7.22 -35.90 6.69
C LEU A 403 -7.28 -37.32 7.28
N LEU A 404 -8.29 -38.11 6.92
CA LEU A 404 -8.40 -39.52 7.30
C LEU A 404 -7.47 -40.42 6.48
N ASP A 405 -7.01 -39.96 5.31
CA ASP A 405 -6.02 -40.68 4.50
C ASP A 405 -4.61 -40.45 5.04
N SER A 406 -3.99 -41.52 5.52
CA SER A 406 -2.62 -41.48 6.05
C SER A 406 -1.57 -41.08 5.00
N GLN A 407 -1.80 -41.36 3.72
CA GLN A 407 -0.88 -40.93 2.65
C GLN A 407 -0.95 -39.43 2.43
N PHE A 408 -2.17 -38.88 2.38
CA PHE A 408 -2.39 -37.44 2.29
C PHE A 408 -1.79 -36.72 3.50
N THR A 409 -2.13 -37.15 4.72
CA THR A 409 -1.64 -36.52 5.95
C THR A 409 -0.12 -36.55 6.03
N ARG A 410 0.54 -37.65 5.59
CA ARG A 410 2.01 -37.70 5.50
C ARG A 410 2.58 -36.66 4.51
N LYS A 411 1.93 -36.45 3.37
CA LYS A 411 2.37 -35.42 2.40
C LYS A 411 2.11 -34.00 2.89
N LEU A 412 0.95 -33.75 3.48
CA LEU A 412 0.61 -32.47 4.10
C LEU A 412 1.61 -32.09 5.20
N CYS A 413 2.02 -33.07 6.01
CA CYS A 413 3.00 -32.90 7.09
C CYS A 413 4.47 -32.98 6.63
N SER A 414 4.74 -33.14 5.33
CA SER A 414 6.09 -33.12 4.80
C SER A 414 6.70 -31.72 4.94
N SER A 415 8.02 -31.61 5.08
CA SER A 415 8.68 -30.31 5.17
C SER A 415 8.49 -29.44 3.92
N GLU A 416 8.30 -30.07 2.75
CA GLU A 416 8.04 -29.38 1.48
C GLU A 416 6.66 -28.73 1.45
N CYS A 417 5.63 -29.39 2.00
CA CYS A 417 4.30 -28.80 2.09
C CYS A 417 4.18 -27.86 3.30
N TYR A 418 4.46 -28.38 4.50
CA TYR A 418 4.16 -27.72 5.78
C TYR A 418 4.86 -26.36 5.93
N ASN A 419 6.06 -26.20 5.37
CA ASN A 419 6.85 -24.97 5.50
C ASN A 419 6.80 -24.07 4.27
N SER A 420 6.29 -24.52 3.12
CA SER A 420 6.38 -23.77 1.85
C SER A 420 5.04 -23.49 1.19
N CYS A 421 3.94 -24.07 1.67
CA CYS A 421 2.61 -23.94 1.06
C CYS A 421 1.59 -23.35 2.05
N PRO A 422 1.68 -22.03 2.31
CA PRO A 422 0.96 -21.40 3.41
C PRO A 422 -0.56 -21.47 3.25
N ASN A 423 -1.12 -21.39 2.04
CA ASN A 423 -2.57 -21.44 1.85
C ASN A 423 -3.14 -22.82 2.14
N ILE A 424 -2.50 -23.86 1.61
CA ILE A 424 -2.92 -25.25 1.86
C ILE A 424 -2.82 -25.60 3.34
N VAL A 425 -1.70 -25.24 3.99
CA VAL A 425 -1.48 -25.56 5.40
C VAL A 425 -2.48 -24.82 6.28
N ASP A 426 -2.72 -23.53 6.03
CA ASP A 426 -3.74 -22.75 6.76
C ASP A 426 -5.14 -23.36 6.60
N LEU A 427 -5.51 -23.75 5.37
CA LEU A 427 -6.80 -24.39 5.09
C LEU A 427 -6.98 -25.66 5.91
N TYR A 428 -6.04 -26.60 5.82
CA TYR A 428 -6.17 -27.88 6.52
C TYR A 428 -5.96 -27.78 8.02
N PHE A 429 -5.23 -26.76 8.51
CA PHE A 429 -5.16 -26.45 9.92
C PHE A 429 -6.54 -26.07 10.47
N ASN A 430 -7.24 -25.18 9.77
CA ASN A 430 -8.58 -24.73 10.15
C ASN A 430 -9.63 -25.84 10.01
N LEU A 431 -9.56 -26.65 8.95
CA LEU A 431 -10.43 -27.83 8.80
C LEU A 431 -10.20 -28.85 9.92
N ALA A 432 -8.94 -29.17 10.25
CA ALA A 432 -8.63 -30.08 11.34
C ALA A 432 -9.16 -29.56 12.68
N ALA A 433 -9.00 -28.26 12.95
CA ALA A 433 -9.54 -27.62 14.15
C ALA A 433 -11.08 -27.70 14.21
N GLY A 434 -11.77 -27.51 13.08
CA GLY A 434 -13.22 -27.66 12.96
C GLY A 434 -13.71 -29.08 13.28
N GLU A 435 -12.92 -30.10 12.96
CA GLU A 435 -13.19 -31.51 13.29
C GLU A 435 -12.72 -31.91 14.70
N GLY A 436 -12.25 -30.95 15.52
CA GLY A 436 -11.74 -31.21 16.87
C GLY A 436 -10.34 -31.84 16.92
N ALA A 437 -9.62 -31.84 15.81
CA ALA A 437 -8.23 -32.28 15.71
C ALA A 437 -7.26 -31.07 15.72
N PHE A 438 -5.96 -31.35 15.88
CA PHE A 438 -4.94 -30.31 15.83
C PHE A 438 -3.82 -30.77 14.89
N LEU A 439 -3.69 -30.08 13.75
CA LEU A 439 -2.81 -30.50 12.66
C LEU A 439 -1.35 -30.74 13.10
N PRO A 440 -0.71 -29.89 13.93
CA PRO A 440 0.64 -30.18 14.41
C PRO A 440 0.76 -31.48 15.22
N LYS A 441 -0.27 -31.86 15.99
CA LYS A 441 -0.28 -33.15 16.71
C LYS A 441 -0.42 -34.33 15.75
N LEU A 442 -1.21 -34.18 14.68
CA LEU A 442 -1.34 -35.19 13.64
C LEU A 442 0.00 -35.41 12.91
N CYS A 443 0.72 -34.33 12.59
CA CYS A 443 2.02 -34.42 11.94
C CYS A 443 3.08 -35.13 12.80
N VAL A 444 3.11 -34.87 14.11
CA VAL A 444 4.01 -35.57 15.05
C VAL A 444 3.66 -37.06 15.18
N ALA A 445 2.37 -37.41 15.11
CA ALA A 445 1.92 -38.81 15.13
C ALA A 445 2.37 -39.57 13.87
N GLU A 446 2.37 -38.93 12.71
CA GLU A 446 2.87 -39.53 11.46
C GLU A 446 4.39 -39.74 11.48
N GLU A 447 5.18 -38.82 12.04
CA GLU A 447 6.62 -39.02 12.21
C GLU A 447 6.95 -40.22 13.11
N THR A 448 6.16 -40.42 14.18
CA THR A 448 6.35 -41.56 15.10
C THR A 448 5.87 -42.88 14.49
N SER A 449 4.83 -42.87 13.65
CA SER A 449 4.36 -44.02 12.87
C SER A 449 5.37 -44.43 11.80
N ALA A 450 5.94 -43.47 11.07
CA ALA A 450 7.02 -43.70 10.10
C ALA A 450 8.29 -44.28 10.76
N ARG A 451 8.61 -43.84 11.99
CA ARG A 451 9.70 -44.42 12.80
C ARG A 451 9.39 -45.83 13.30
N ARG A 452 8.13 -46.18 13.58
CA ARG A 452 7.72 -47.56 13.94
C ARG A 452 7.80 -48.51 12.75
N GLY A 453 7.51 -48.06 11.52
CA GLY A 453 7.66 -48.85 10.30
C GLY A 453 9.12 -49.25 9.97
N MET A 454 10.10 -48.50 10.47
CA MET A 454 11.53 -48.85 10.39
C MET A 454 12.07 -49.56 11.64
N ALA A 455 11.21 -49.87 12.61
CA ALA A 455 11.59 -50.47 13.88
C ALA A 455 10.76 -51.74 14.20
N GLU A 456 10.76 -52.71 13.29
CA GLU A 456 10.52 -54.12 13.63
C GLU A 456 11.83 -54.92 13.63
N ILE A 457 12.83 -54.45 14.39
CA ILE A 457 13.81 -55.34 15.04
C ILE A 457 14.09 -54.79 16.45
N ARG A 458 13.71 -55.60 17.46
CA ARG A 458 14.03 -55.54 18.91
C ARG A 458 13.24 -54.58 19.82
N SER A 459 12.16 -55.15 20.38
CA SER A 459 11.94 -55.39 21.82
C SER A 459 12.29 -54.31 22.86
N LEU A 460 11.21 -53.72 23.40
CA LEU A 460 10.90 -53.38 24.80
C LEU A 460 11.95 -52.68 25.68
N GLY A 461 11.56 -51.48 26.15
CA GLY A 461 11.67 -51.14 27.57
C GLY A 461 11.99 -49.69 27.88
N VAL A 462 11.15 -49.12 28.77
CA VAL A 462 11.39 -47.96 29.65
C VAL A 462 10.94 -46.59 29.13
N ALA A 463 10.00 -46.02 29.91
CA ALA A 463 9.54 -44.65 29.85
C ALA A 463 10.42 -43.75 30.72
N THR A 464 10.66 -42.49 30.31
CA THR A 464 10.57 -41.30 31.16
C THR A 464 10.78 -39.97 30.40
N ALA A 465 10.02 -38.98 30.87
CA ALA A 465 10.26 -37.53 30.92
C ALA A 465 10.33 -36.65 29.65
N ARG A 466 9.47 -35.61 29.66
CA ARG A 466 9.56 -34.35 28.89
C ARG A 466 10.92 -33.66 29.06
N PRO A 467 11.43 -32.98 28.01
CA PRO A 467 12.24 -31.79 28.19
C PRO A 467 11.53 -30.52 27.72
N VAL A 468 11.82 -29.47 28.49
CA VAL A 468 11.45 -28.08 28.36
C VAL A 468 12.17 -27.44 27.16
N ILE A 469 11.48 -26.54 26.46
CA ILE A 469 12.01 -25.70 25.39
C ILE A 469 13.04 -24.74 26.01
N GLY A 470 14.31 -24.90 25.65
CA GLY A 470 15.41 -24.02 26.02
C GLY A 470 16.24 -23.68 24.79
N VAL A 471 16.19 -22.41 24.39
CA VAL A 471 17.01 -21.79 23.36
C VAL A 471 18.49 -21.81 23.80
N ALA A 472 19.38 -22.36 22.97
CA ALA A 472 20.81 -22.04 23.03
C ALA A 472 21.53 -22.33 21.71
N CYS A 473 22.31 -21.34 21.27
CA CYS A 473 23.23 -21.36 20.16
C CYS A 473 24.25 -22.52 20.22
N ALA A 474 24.58 -23.07 19.07
CA ALA A 474 25.66 -24.05 18.93
C ALA A 474 27.04 -23.38 18.90
N PRO A 475 28.04 -23.90 19.62
CA PRO A 475 29.46 -23.77 19.29
C PRO A 475 30.00 -25.03 18.59
N SER A 476 31.03 -24.82 17.76
CA SER A 476 31.77 -25.79 16.93
C SER A 476 32.43 -26.94 17.70
N PRO A 477 32.86 -28.04 17.03
CA PRO A 477 33.82 -28.99 17.57
C PRO A 477 35.28 -28.72 17.14
N LEU A 478 36.13 -28.58 18.17
CA LEU A 478 37.55 -28.94 18.40
C LEU A 478 38.23 -29.82 17.33
N ALA A 479 39.42 -29.52 16.78
CA ALA A 479 40.79 -29.43 17.33
C ALA A 479 41.61 -30.73 17.20
N GLU A 480 42.80 -30.64 16.59
CA GLU A 480 43.95 -31.54 16.78
C GLU A 480 45.28 -30.74 16.66
N PRO A 481 46.39 -31.24 17.25
CA PRO A 481 47.26 -30.43 18.09
C PRO A 481 48.57 -29.95 17.44
N ALA A 482 49.16 -28.97 18.13
CA ALA A 482 50.40 -28.26 17.82
C ALA A 482 51.68 -29.03 18.17
N GLU A 483 52.79 -28.65 17.54
CA GLU A 483 54.14 -28.65 18.13
C GLU A 483 55.03 -27.56 17.47
N PRO A 484 56.13 -27.10 18.12
CA PRO A 484 56.34 -25.68 18.39
C PRO A 484 57.72 -25.14 17.95
N THR A 485 57.99 -23.89 18.34
CA THR A 485 59.30 -23.18 18.44
C THR A 485 59.92 -22.70 17.11
N GLU A 486 60.53 -21.52 16.96
CA GLU A 486 60.86 -20.36 17.82
C GLU A 486 61.23 -19.17 16.87
N PRO A 487 61.31 -17.91 17.36
CA PRO A 487 61.62 -16.68 16.57
C PRO A 487 63.17 -16.49 16.44
N PRO A 488 63.78 -15.40 15.90
CA PRO A 488 63.34 -14.03 15.57
C PRO A 488 63.68 -13.62 14.11
N MET A 489 63.40 -12.42 13.56
CA MET A 489 63.58 -11.04 14.03
C MET A 489 62.76 -10.09 13.15
#